data_AF-A0A2P2KSD6-F1
#
_entry.id   AF-A0A2P2KSD6-F1
#
_cell.length_a   1.000
_cell.length_b   1.000
_cell.length_c   1.000
_cell.angle_alpha   90.00
_cell.angle_beta   90.00
_cell.angle_gamma   90.00
#
_symmetry.space_group_name_H-M   'P 1'
#
loop_
_entity.id
_entity.type
_entity.pdbx_description
1 polymer ?
#
loop_
_entity_poly.entity_id
_entity_poly.type
_entity_poly.pdbx_seq_one_letter_code
_entity_poly.pdbx_strand_id
1 'polypeptide(L)'
;MGSRDIFMLTLVTALDGFLPPCHRKEGGVLHVHGNAKDTEESEWSEHIIRSFDQIARSEGYCWEVSLEHVQRVKWYAPHVRHLVADVRCKHIQH
;
A
#
# COMPACT_ATOMS: atom_id res chain seq x y z
N MET A 1 -1.88 17.81 -17.26
CA MET A 1 -2.76 16.72 -17.75
C MET A 1 -1.91 15.84 -18.65
N GLY A 2 -1.65 14.57 -18.42
CA GLY A 2 -2.05 13.65 -17.36
C GLY A 2 -1.08 12.48 -17.37
N SER A 3 -0.81 11.93 -16.18
CA SER A 3 -0.29 10.57 -15.98
C SER A 3 -0.45 10.24 -14.51
N ARG A 4 -1.68 10.41 -13.98
CA ARG A 4 -2.05 9.94 -12.64
C ARG A 4 -2.58 8.49 -12.70
N ASP A 5 -2.49 7.86 -13.86
CA ASP A 5 -3.21 6.62 -14.18
C ASP A 5 -2.37 5.34 -14.03
N ILE A 6 -1.10 5.45 -13.60
CA ILE A 6 -0.27 4.28 -13.23
C ILE A 6 -0.08 4.24 -11.70
N PHE A 7 -1.12 4.61 -10.96
CA PHE A 7 -1.29 4.15 -9.58
C PHE A 7 -2.66 3.50 -9.53
N MET A 8 -2.87 2.46 -10.35
CA MET A 8 -4.05 1.62 -10.21
C MET A 8 -3.89 0.90 -8.86
N LEU A 9 -4.47 1.49 -7.83
CA LEU A 9 -4.64 0.95 -6.48
C LEU A 9 -5.52 -0.30 -6.63
N THR A 10 -4.91 -1.38 -7.09
CA THR A 10 -5.64 -2.62 -7.36
C THR A 10 -5.72 -3.33 -6.04
N LEU A 11 -6.90 -3.27 -5.45
CA LEU A 11 -7.43 -4.24 -4.49
C LEU A 11 -6.47 -4.55 -3.32
N VAL A 12 -6.74 -3.92 -2.17
CA VAL A 12 -6.47 -4.57 -0.89
C VAL A 12 -7.24 -5.88 -0.94
N THR A 13 -6.58 -6.99 -1.30
CA THR A 13 -7.21 -8.30 -1.23
C THR A 13 -7.41 -8.60 0.25
N ALA A 14 -8.58 -8.21 0.74
CA ALA A 14 -9.26 -8.86 1.85
C ALA A 14 -9.46 -10.33 1.44
N LEU A 15 -8.43 -11.15 1.66
CA LEU A 15 -8.67 -12.57 1.82
C LEU A 15 -9.48 -12.69 3.11
N ASP A 16 -10.72 -13.16 2.93
CA ASP A 16 -11.70 -13.51 3.95
C ASP A 16 -12.45 -12.36 4.63
N GLY A 17 -13.43 -11.75 3.96
CA GLY A 17 -14.69 -11.25 4.57
C GLY A 17 -14.61 -10.29 5.77
N PHE A 18 -13.43 -9.75 6.07
CA PHE A 18 -13.13 -8.92 7.21
C PHE A 18 -12.72 -7.54 6.70
N LEU A 19 -13.24 -6.50 7.34
CA LEU A 19 -12.84 -5.11 7.14
C LEU A 19 -11.32 -4.99 6.95
N PRO A 20 -10.84 -4.06 6.09
CA PRO A 20 -9.41 -3.91 5.87
C PRO A 20 -8.72 -3.68 7.23
N PRO A 21 -7.49 -4.19 7.45
CA PRO A 21 -6.82 -4.15 8.75
C PRO A 21 -6.75 -2.75 9.38
N CYS A 22 -6.94 -1.70 8.58
CA CYS A 22 -7.21 -0.34 9.03
C CYS A 22 -8.52 -0.14 9.83
N HIS A 23 -9.32 -1.17 10.08
CA HIS A 23 -10.46 -1.12 10.99
C HIS A 23 -10.26 -1.98 12.23
N ARG A 24 -9.12 -2.69 12.34
CA ARG A 24 -8.76 -3.43 13.54
C ARG A 24 -7.94 -2.50 14.42
N LYS A 25 -8.40 -2.28 15.66
CA LYS A 25 -7.70 -1.46 16.67
C LYS A 25 -6.25 -1.88 16.91
N GLU A 26 -5.90 -3.12 16.59
CA GLU A 26 -4.57 -3.71 16.80
C GLU A 26 -3.62 -3.52 15.59
N GLY A 27 -4.14 -3.10 14.43
CA GLY A 27 -3.40 -3.02 13.17
C GLY A 27 -3.36 -4.35 12.39
N GLY A 28 -2.39 -4.48 11.49
CA GLY A 28 -2.18 -5.67 10.65
C GLY A 28 -1.25 -5.42 9.46
N VAL A 29 -1.05 -6.46 8.64
CA VAL A 29 -0.31 -6.33 7.37
C VAL A 29 -1.32 -6.26 6.22
N LEU A 30 -1.15 -5.28 5.34
CA LEU A 30 -1.92 -5.08 4.13
C LEU A 30 -1.07 -5.47 2.93
N HIS A 31 -1.65 -6.29 2.06
CA HIS A 31 -1.07 -6.64 0.79
C HIS A 31 -1.61 -5.70 -0.28
N VAL A 32 -0.72 -4.89 -0.88
CA VAL A 32 -1.08 -3.83 -1.81
C VAL A 32 -0.53 -4.18 -3.19
N HIS A 33 -1.43 -4.37 -4.16
CA HIS A 33 -1.04 -4.53 -5.55
C HIS A 33 -1.05 -3.19 -6.27
N GLY A 34 -0.04 -2.97 -7.11
CA GLY A 34 0.01 -1.81 -7.97
C GLY A 34 0.89 -2.03 -9.18
N ASN A 35 0.73 -1.17 -10.16
CA ASN A 35 1.65 -1.10 -11.29
C ASN A 35 2.49 0.15 -11.12
N ALA A 36 3.79 0.06 -11.36
CA ALA A 36 4.70 1.20 -11.36
C ALA A 36 5.66 1.08 -12.54
N LYS A 37 6.18 2.22 -13.01
CA LYS A 37 7.31 2.14 -13.94
C LYS A 37 8.53 1.57 -13.21
N ASP A 38 9.40 0.88 -13.93
CA ASP A 38 10.64 0.33 -13.39
C ASP A 38 11.57 1.39 -12.78
N THR A 39 11.50 2.64 -13.24
CA THR A 39 12.21 3.79 -12.67
C THR A 39 11.51 4.42 -11.46
N GLU A 40 10.23 4.13 -11.23
CA GLU A 40 9.37 4.81 -10.26
C GLU A 40 8.98 3.87 -9.08
N GLU A 41 9.59 2.69 -8.97
CA GLU A 41 9.24 1.69 -7.94
C GLU A 41 9.42 2.22 -6.50
N SER A 42 10.49 2.99 -6.25
CA SER A 42 10.75 3.61 -4.94
C SER A 42 9.75 4.72 -4.62
N GLU A 43 9.40 5.55 -5.61
CA GLU A 43 8.40 6.61 -5.43
C GLU A 43 7.02 6.00 -5.15
N TRP A 44 6.71 4.88 -5.81
CA TRP A 44 5.49 4.13 -5.59
C TRP A 44 5.39 3.56 -4.17
N SER A 45 6.47 2.97 -3.65
CA SER A 45 6.44 2.40 -2.30
C SER A 45 6.34 3.49 -1.22
N GLU A 46 7.06 4.60 -1.38
CA GLU A 46 6.92 5.75 -0.47
C GLU A 46 5.52 6.38 -0.55
N HIS A 47 4.94 6.46 -1.74
CA HIS A 47 3.59 6.98 -1.91
C HIS A 47 2.59 6.14 -1.13
N ILE A 48 2.70 4.80 -1.19
CA ILE A 48 1.86 3.89 -0.41
C ILE A 48 1.95 4.17 1.08
N ILE A 49 3.16 4.24 1.65
CA ILE A 49 3.34 4.52 3.08
C ILE A 49 2.68 5.85 3.46
N ARG A 50 2.93 6.91 2.68
CA ARG A 50 2.35 8.24 2.92
C ARG A 50 0.83 8.23 2.83
N SER A 51 0.25 7.54 1.85
CA SER A 51 -1.20 7.43 1.71
C SER A 51 -1.83 6.71 2.91
N PHE A 52 -1.24 5.62 3.38
CA PHE A 52 -1.75 4.89 4.54
C PHE A 52 -1.60 5.69 5.85
N ASP A 53 -0.50 6.41 6.04
CA ASP A 53 -0.32 7.33 7.19
C ASP A 53 -1.37 8.45 7.17
N GLN A 54 -1.64 9.05 6.00
CA GLN A 54 -2.69 10.06 5.85
C GLN A 54 -4.09 9.52 6.17
N ILE A 55 -4.42 8.32 5.68
CA ILE A 55 -5.70 7.66 5.96
C ILE A 55 -5.82 7.35 7.46
N ALA A 56 -4.78 6.80 8.09
CA ALA A 56 -4.80 6.50 9.52
C ALA A 56 -5.09 7.77 10.34
N ARG A 57 -4.39 8.88 10.01
CA ARG A 57 -4.60 10.17 10.67
C ARG A 57 -5.99 10.75 10.43
N SER A 58 -6.54 10.64 9.22
CA SER A 58 -7.88 11.17 8.92
C SER A 58 -8.99 10.43 9.65
N GLU A 59 -8.80 9.12 9.88
CA GLU A 59 -9.71 8.27 10.64
C GLU A 59 -9.49 8.36 12.17
N GLY A 60 -8.50 9.13 12.62
CA GLY A 60 -8.19 9.31 14.04
C GLY A 60 -7.43 8.13 14.67
N TYR A 61 -6.80 7.28 13.87
CA TYR A 61 -5.95 6.19 14.34
C TYR A 61 -4.48 6.62 14.47
N CYS A 62 -3.85 6.27 15.60
CA CYS A 62 -2.40 6.40 15.79
C CYS A 62 -1.70 5.10 15.37
N TRP A 63 -1.39 4.98 14.08
CA TRP A 63 -0.62 3.83 13.58
C TRP A 63 0.77 4.20 13.09
N GLU A 64 1.72 3.33 13.38
CA GLU A 64 3.00 3.27 12.69
C GLU A 64 2.80 2.48 11.38
N VAL A 65 3.03 3.13 10.25
CA VAL A 65 2.95 2.51 8.92
C VAL A 65 4.37 2.26 8.41
N SER A 66 4.69 1.00 8.15
CA SER A 66 6.00 0.59 7.62
C SER A 66 5.85 -0.34 6.42
N LEU A 67 6.80 -0.24 5.49
CA LEU A 67 6.90 -1.17 4.37
C LEU A 67 7.77 -2.37 4.78
N GLU A 68 7.19 -3.56 4.78
CA GLU A 68 7.88 -4.80 5.16
C GLU A 68 8.57 -5.43 3.96
N HIS A 69 7.88 -5.48 2.83
CA HIS A 69 8.37 -6.15 1.64
C HIS A 69 7.80 -5.52 0.37
N VAL A 70 8.61 -5.49 -0.69
CA VAL A 70 8.15 -5.19 -2.05
C VAL A 70 8.62 -6.29 -2.98
N GLN A 71 7.65 -6.99 -3.56
CA GLN A 71 7.87 -8.03 -4.54
C GLN A 71 7.57 -7.52 -5.94
N ARG A 72 8.52 -7.74 -6.85
CA ARG A 72 8.32 -7.57 -8.29
C ARG A 72 7.71 -8.87 -8.82
N VAL A 73 6.44 -8.86 -9.20
CA VAL A 73 5.73 -10.09 -9.62
C VAL A 73 5.97 -10.40 -11.08
N LYS A 74 5.63 -9.46 -11.97
CA LYS A 74 5.75 -9.61 -13.43
C LYS A 74 5.82 -8.28 -14.14
N TRP A 75 6.27 -8.30 -15.39
CA TRP A 75 6.10 -7.17 -16.30
C TRP A 75 4.65 -7.09 -16.76
N TYR A 76 4.05 -5.92 -16.62
CA TYR A 76 2.70 -5.64 -17.08
C TYR A 76 2.72 -5.07 -18.50
N ALA A 77 3.68 -4.19 -18.79
CA ALA A 77 3.93 -3.59 -20.10
C ALA A 77 5.43 -3.21 -20.21
N PRO A 78 5.94 -2.78 -21.39
CA PRO A 78 7.29 -2.23 -21.49
C PRO A 78 7.52 -1.15 -20.44
N HIS A 79 8.57 -1.29 -19.64
CA HIS A 79 8.92 -0.39 -18.53
C HIS A 79 7.90 -0.30 -17.39
N VAL A 80 6.86 -1.14 -17.36
CA VAL A 80 5.85 -1.16 -16.27
C VAL A 80 5.84 -2.51 -15.58
N ARG A 81 6.09 -2.51 -14.27
CA ARG A 81 6.06 -3.69 -13.41
C ARG A 81 4.78 -3.73 -12.57
N HIS A 82 4.25 -4.95 -12.42
CA HIS A 82 3.33 -5.25 -11.35
C HIS A 82 4.12 -5.51 -10.06
N LEU A 83 3.87 -4.67 -9.07
CA LEU A 83 4.47 -4.71 -7.75
C LEU A 83 3.44 -5.11 -6.72
N VAL A 84 3.95 -5.74 -5.68
CA VAL A 84 3.20 -6.14 -4.51
C VAL A 84 3.96 -5.63 -3.30
N ALA A 85 3.29 -4.85 -2.45
CA ALA A 85 3.87 -4.32 -1.22
C ALA A 85 3.14 -4.88 -0.01
N ASP A 86 3.90 -5.41 0.95
CA ASP A 86 3.41 -5.71 2.28
C ASP A 86 3.63 -4.48 3.17
N VAL A 87 2.53 -3.86 3.60
CA VAL A 87 2.52 -2.68 4.44
C VAL A 87 2.02 -3.09 5.82
N ARG A 88 2.86 -2.94 6.84
CA ARG A 88 2.46 -3.18 8.22
C ARG A 88 1.96 -1.88 8.85
N CYS A 89 0.75 -1.94 9.39
CA CYS A 89 0.20 -0.94 10.28
C CYS A 89 0.23 -1.50 11.70
N LYS A 90 0.93 -0.83 12.62
CA LYS A 90 0.91 -1.19 14.05
C LYS A 90 0.24 -0.08 14.84
N HIS A 91 -0.69 -0.44 15.72
CA HIS A 91 -1.25 0.55 16.63
C HIS A 91 -0.23 0.96 17.69
N ILE A 92 0.00 2.26 17.81
CA ILE A 92 0.83 2.84 18.86
C ILE A 92 -0.12 3.24 19.99
N GLN A 93 -0.13 2.48 21.08
CA GLN A 93 -0.78 2.93 22.31
C GLN A 93 0.13 3.95 22.98
N HIS A 94 -0.38 5.17 23.16
CA HIS A 94 0.20 6.16 24.04
C HIS A 94 -0.27 5.93 25.48
#